data_AF-A0A970SYZ9-F1
#
_entry.id   AF-A0A970SYZ9-F1
#
_cell.length_a   1.000
_cell.length_b   1.000
_cell.length_c   1.000
_cell.angle_alpha   90.00
_cell.angle_beta   90.00
_cell.angle_gamma   90.00
#
_symmetry.space_group_name_H-M   'P 1'
#
loop_
_entity.id
_entity.type
_entity.pdbx_description
1 polymer ?
#
loop_
_entity_poly.entity_id
_entity_poly.type
_entity_poly.pdbx_seq_one_letter_code
_entity_poly.pdbx_strand_id
1 'polypeptide(L)'
;MMKGKLYGVSVGPGDPELMTLKAVACIRKCPVLAAPRTSAGNSLALTIAADIVNIAEKQIEYLDLPMTRNQNLLDKRQNAAADRIAAHLDAGQDVAVLNLGDASLYSSYSYLCRILLDRGYNAETIPGVTSFCACAAVVNRSLTSMNMPLHILPASMPDLSAALALPGG
;
A
#
# COMPACT_ATOMS: atom_id res chain seq x y z
N MET A 1 28.78 -2.36 1.24
CA MET A 1 27.92 -2.26 0.05
C MET A 1 26.78 -1.29 0.34
N MET A 2 26.25 -0.60 -0.67
CA MET A 2 25.09 0.26 -0.51
C MET A 2 23.84 -0.63 -0.36
N LYS A 3 23.06 -0.45 0.72
CA LYS A 3 21.79 -1.15 0.91
C LYS A 3 20.79 -0.70 -0.16
N GLY A 4 19.89 -1.59 -0.56
CA GLY A 4 18.73 -1.27 -1.39
C GLY A 4 17.79 -0.30 -0.70
N LYS A 5 16.86 0.26 -1.46
CA LYS A 5 15.83 1.19 -0.99
C LYS A 5 14.45 0.54 -0.98
N LEU A 6 13.68 0.82 0.05
CA LEU A 6 12.28 0.44 0.14
C LEU A 6 11.40 1.44 -0.63
N TYR A 7 10.48 0.96 -1.44
CA TYR A 7 9.46 1.79 -2.09
C TYR A 7 8.07 1.33 -1.70
N GLY A 8 7.23 2.22 -1.17
CA GLY A 8 5.80 1.99 -1.06
C GLY A 8 5.13 2.44 -2.35
N VAL A 9 4.64 1.50 -3.16
CA VAL A 9 4.13 1.81 -4.50
C VAL A 9 2.62 1.62 -4.54
N SER A 10 1.91 2.72 -4.79
CA SER A 10 0.46 2.72 -4.96
C SER A 10 0.09 2.32 -6.39
N VAL A 11 -0.68 1.25 -6.55
CA VAL A 11 -1.15 0.75 -7.87
C VAL A 11 -2.54 1.27 -8.23
N GLY A 12 -3.11 2.16 -7.41
CA GLY A 12 -4.43 2.71 -7.65
C GLY A 12 -5.58 1.79 -7.19
N PRO A 13 -6.82 2.17 -7.49
CA PRO A 13 -8.02 1.62 -6.85
C PRO A 13 -8.52 0.31 -7.47
N GLY A 14 -7.99 -0.11 -8.62
CA GLY A 14 -8.46 -1.29 -9.33
C GLY A 14 -8.12 -1.24 -10.83
N ASP A 15 -8.51 -0.15 -11.48
CA ASP A 15 -8.23 0.05 -12.91
C ASP A 15 -6.72 0.27 -13.13
N PRO A 16 -6.04 -0.58 -13.92
CA PRO A 16 -4.61 -0.45 -14.20
C PRO A 16 -4.24 0.87 -14.90
N GLU A 17 -5.15 1.52 -15.64
CA GLU A 17 -4.90 2.82 -16.26
C GLU A 17 -4.75 3.95 -15.23
N LEU A 18 -5.21 3.74 -13.99
CA LEU A 18 -5.05 4.71 -12.90
C LEU A 18 -3.71 4.58 -12.16
N MET A 19 -2.82 3.71 -12.61
CA MET A 19 -1.44 3.68 -12.13
C MET A 19 -0.66 4.92 -12.58
N THR A 20 0.06 5.54 -11.65
CA THR A 20 0.91 6.69 -12.01
C THR A 20 2.15 6.23 -12.78
N LEU A 21 2.67 7.09 -13.68
CA LEU A 21 3.91 6.82 -14.40
C LEU A 21 5.10 6.56 -13.45
N LYS A 22 5.11 7.21 -12.28
CA LYS A 22 6.13 7.00 -11.24
C LYS A 22 6.03 5.60 -10.63
N ALA A 23 4.83 5.10 -10.38
CA ALA A 23 4.61 3.73 -9.90
C ALA A 23 5.10 2.71 -10.92
N VAL A 24 4.73 2.87 -12.20
CA VAL A 24 5.17 2.01 -13.30
C VAL A 24 6.70 1.98 -13.42
N ALA A 25 7.35 3.14 -13.41
CA ALA A 25 8.82 3.24 -13.48
C ALA A 25 9.50 2.56 -12.29
N CYS A 26 8.97 2.74 -11.07
CA CYS A 26 9.49 2.12 -9.86
C CYS A 26 9.37 0.60 -9.91
N ILE A 27 8.21 0.07 -10.30
CA ILE A 27 7.97 -1.38 -10.41
C ILE A 27 8.90 -1.98 -11.44
N ARG A 28 9.10 -1.33 -12.60
CA ARG A 28 10.06 -1.79 -13.62
C ARG A 28 11.48 -1.90 -13.06
N LYS A 29 11.95 -0.89 -12.32
CA LYS A 29 13.30 -0.84 -11.74
C LYS A 29 13.51 -1.86 -10.61
N CYS A 30 12.51 -2.08 -9.75
CA CYS A 30 12.69 -2.92 -8.56
C CYS A 30 12.77 -4.42 -8.96
N PRO A 31 13.84 -5.14 -8.56
CA PRO A 31 13.93 -6.59 -8.78
C PRO A 31 13.00 -7.40 -7.88
N VAL A 32 12.62 -6.86 -6.72
CA VAL A 32 11.75 -7.53 -5.75
C VAL A 32 10.44 -6.77 -5.61
N LEU A 33 9.31 -7.47 -5.72
CA LEU A 33 7.98 -6.96 -5.43
C LEU A 33 7.42 -7.64 -4.19
N ALA A 34 7.08 -6.87 -3.17
CA ALA A 34 6.36 -7.37 -2.01
C ALA A 34 4.86 -7.07 -2.19
N ALA A 35 4.01 -8.09 -2.11
CA ALA A 35 2.60 -7.95 -2.47
C ALA A 35 1.67 -8.55 -1.39
N PRO A 36 0.68 -7.78 -0.90
CA PRO A 36 -0.34 -8.31 0.00
C PRO A 36 -1.14 -9.43 -0.65
N ARG A 37 -1.36 -10.53 0.07
CA ARG A 37 -2.09 -11.69 -0.42
C ARG A 37 -3.19 -12.10 0.54
N THR A 38 -4.34 -12.49 -0.01
CA THR A 38 -5.47 -13.03 0.76
C THR A 38 -5.20 -14.49 1.17
N SER A 39 -6.00 -15.02 2.10
CA SER A 39 -5.93 -16.43 2.49
C SER A 39 -6.17 -17.40 1.33
N ALA A 40 -6.89 -16.96 0.29
CA ALA A 40 -7.11 -17.72 -0.94
C ALA A 40 -5.90 -17.71 -1.90
N GLY A 41 -4.80 -17.03 -1.54
CA GLY A 41 -3.59 -16.96 -2.36
C GLY A 41 -3.59 -15.87 -3.43
N ASN A 42 -4.61 -15.01 -3.48
CA ASN A 42 -4.74 -13.97 -4.51
C ASN A 42 -4.13 -12.65 -4.04
N SER A 43 -3.46 -11.94 -4.96
CA SER A 43 -2.93 -10.59 -4.71
C SER A 43 -3.43 -9.61 -5.76
N LEU A 44 -4.48 -8.85 -5.44
CA LEU A 44 -5.07 -7.89 -6.37
C LEU A 44 -4.07 -6.80 -6.77
N ALA A 45 -3.27 -6.29 -5.83
CA ALA A 45 -2.27 -5.27 -6.14
C ALA A 45 -1.21 -5.77 -7.12
N LEU A 46 -0.83 -7.05 -7.03
CA LEU A 46 0.11 -7.67 -7.96
C LEU A 46 -0.55 -7.89 -9.34
N THR A 47 -1.81 -8.32 -9.39
CA THR A 47 -2.57 -8.48 -10.64
C THR A 47 -2.64 -7.17 -11.40
N ILE A 48 -3.03 -6.07 -10.75
CA ILE A 48 -3.09 -4.74 -11.38
C ILE A 48 -1.73 -4.31 -11.94
N ALA A 49 -0.66 -4.50 -11.15
CA ALA A 49 0.69 -4.18 -11.60
C ALA A 49 1.13 -5.03 -12.82
N ALA A 50 0.74 -6.30 -12.87
CA ALA A 50 1.09 -7.23 -13.94
C ALA A 50 0.42 -6.89 -15.28
N ASP A 51 -0.73 -6.23 -15.26
CA ASP A 51 -1.43 -5.78 -16.48
C ASP A 51 -0.68 -4.66 -17.21
N ILE A 52 0.15 -3.88 -16.49
CA ILE A 52 0.90 -2.72 -17.04
C ILE A 52 2.41 -2.99 -17.17
N VAL A 53 2.96 -3.81 -16.27
CA VAL A 53 4.39 -4.10 -16.20
C VAL A 53 4.61 -5.60 -16.26
N ASN A 54 5.50 -6.04 -17.15
CA ASN A 54 5.98 -7.42 -17.13
C ASN A 54 6.74 -7.70 -15.81
N ILE A 55 6.21 -8.63 -15.02
CA ILE A 55 6.76 -9.02 -13.71
C ILE A 55 7.36 -10.43 -13.71
N ALA A 56 7.45 -11.11 -14.86
CA ALA A 56 7.85 -12.52 -14.93
C ALA A 56 9.25 -12.82 -14.34
N GLU A 57 10.18 -11.87 -14.46
CA GLU A 57 11.56 -12.00 -13.96
C GLU A 57 11.74 -11.43 -12.54
N LYS A 58 10.67 -10.91 -11.92
CA LYS A 58 10.75 -10.29 -10.60
C LYS A 58 10.58 -11.33 -9.51
N GLN A 59 11.34 -11.17 -8.43
CA GLN A 59 11.12 -11.96 -7.22
C GLN A 59 9.88 -11.44 -6.49
N ILE A 60 8.94 -12.32 -6.18
CA ILE A 60 7.70 -11.96 -5.48
C ILE A 60 7.76 -12.40 -4.02
N GLU A 61 7.61 -11.43 -3.12
CA GLU A 61 7.57 -11.62 -1.67
C GLU A 61 6.13 -11.42 -1.18
N TYR A 62 5.41 -12.51 -0.89
CA TYR A 62 4.01 -12.41 -0.47
C TYR A 62 3.89 -11.99 1.00
N LEU A 63 3.08 -10.95 1.22
CA LEU A 63 2.74 -10.44 2.54
C LEU A 63 1.37 -10.99 2.95
N ASP A 64 1.36 -12.03 3.78
CA ASP A 64 0.12 -12.64 4.24
C ASP A 64 -0.58 -11.71 5.25
N LEU A 65 -1.79 -11.26 4.92
CA LEU A 65 -2.59 -10.37 5.76
C LEU A 65 -3.48 -11.19 6.71
N PRO A 66 -3.11 -11.39 7.99
CA PRO A 66 -3.99 -12.06 8.95
C PRO A 66 -5.26 -11.26 9.21
N MET A 67 -6.41 -11.94 9.18
CA MET A 67 -7.65 -11.39 9.73
C MET A 67 -7.67 -11.64 11.26
N THR A 68 -6.90 -10.86 12.01
CA THR A 68 -6.87 -10.92 13.48
C THR A 68 -6.83 -9.54 14.12
N ARG A 69 -7.48 -9.39 15.28
CA ARG A 69 -7.39 -8.18 16.13
C ARG A 69 -6.33 -8.33 17.23
N ASN A 70 -5.64 -9.48 17.32
CA ASN A 70 -4.62 -9.69 18.34
C ASN A 70 -3.35 -8.92 17.96
N GLN A 71 -3.09 -7.82 18.67
CA GLN A 71 -1.99 -6.91 18.38
C GLN A 71 -0.63 -7.60 18.45
N ASN A 72 -0.39 -8.48 19.43
CA ASN A 72 0.88 -9.20 19.55
C ASN A 72 1.15 -10.11 18.34
N LEU A 73 0.11 -10.72 17.77
CA LEU A 73 0.25 -11.57 16.58
C LEU A 73 0.49 -10.72 15.32
N LEU A 74 -0.15 -9.56 15.22
CA LEU A 74 0.09 -8.59 14.14
C LEU A 74 1.53 -8.09 14.18
N ASP A 75 2.02 -7.66 15.34
CA ASP A 75 3.37 -7.12 15.50
C ASP A 75 4.44 -8.17 15.17
N LYS A 76 4.27 -9.41 15.61
CA LYS A 76 5.18 -10.52 15.27
C LYS A 76 5.24 -10.77 13.77
N ARG A 77 4.10 -10.74 13.08
CA ARG A 77 4.04 -10.96 11.62
C ARG A 77 4.60 -9.79 10.84
N GLN A 78 4.33 -8.55 11.27
CA GLN A 78 4.92 -7.36 10.67
C GLN A 78 6.43 -7.35 10.80
N ASN A 79 6.97 -7.73 11.96
CA ASN A 79 8.42 -7.88 12.14
C ASN A 79 8.99 -8.98 11.25
N ALA A 80 8.36 -10.16 11.18
CA ALA A 80 8.83 -11.23 10.30
C ALA A 80 8.81 -10.82 8.82
N ALA A 81 7.78 -10.10 8.36
CA ALA A 81 7.73 -9.55 7.01
C ALA A 81 8.83 -8.49 6.78
N ALA A 82 9.07 -7.61 7.76
CA ALA A 82 10.15 -6.64 7.71
C ALA A 82 11.52 -7.33 7.67
N ASP A 83 11.73 -8.45 8.37
CA ASP A 83 12.98 -9.22 8.33
C ASP A 83 13.25 -9.78 6.93
N ARG A 84 12.22 -10.32 6.26
CA ARG A 84 12.34 -10.84 4.88
C ARG A 84 12.62 -9.72 3.87
N ILE A 85 11.95 -8.57 4.02
CA ILE A 85 12.24 -7.39 3.19
C ILE A 85 13.66 -6.87 3.47
N ALA A 86 14.08 -6.81 4.73
CA ALA A 86 15.41 -6.36 5.14
C ALA A 86 16.52 -7.23 4.51
N ALA A 87 16.32 -8.55 4.42
CA ALA A 87 17.27 -9.45 3.75
C ALA A 87 17.53 -9.06 2.28
N HIS A 88 16.49 -8.67 1.54
CA HIS A 88 16.63 -8.15 0.17
C HIS A 88 17.36 -6.80 0.13
N LEU A 89 16.99 -5.88 1.02
CA LEU A 89 17.61 -4.57 1.09
C LEU A 89 19.10 -4.68 1.46
N ASP A 90 19.47 -5.57 2.37
CA ASP A 90 20.87 -5.82 2.75
C ASP A 90 21.69 -6.46 1.62
N ALA A 91 21.03 -7.22 0.73
CA ALA A 91 21.61 -7.71 -0.51
C ALA A 91 21.72 -6.64 -1.62
N GLY A 92 21.37 -5.38 -1.33
CA GLY A 92 21.43 -4.28 -2.29
C GLY A 92 20.26 -4.25 -3.29
N GLN A 93 19.19 -5.02 -3.04
CA GLN A 93 18.05 -5.12 -3.93
C GLN A 93 16.98 -4.09 -3.52
N ASP A 94 16.59 -3.21 -4.46
CA ASP A 94 15.44 -2.32 -4.27
C ASP A 94 14.15 -3.15 -4.17
N VAL A 95 13.29 -2.85 -3.19
CA VAL A 95 12.04 -3.59 -2.92
C VAL A 95 10.84 -2.66 -3.09
N ALA A 96 9.92 -3.00 -3.99
CA ALA A 96 8.64 -2.31 -4.14
C ALA A 96 7.52 -3.05 -3.42
N VAL A 97 6.99 -2.46 -2.34
CA VAL A 97 5.80 -2.94 -1.63
C VAL A 97 4.56 -2.37 -2.34
N LEU A 98 3.74 -3.24 -2.93
CA LEU A 98 2.55 -2.85 -3.69
C LEU A 98 1.34 -2.57 -2.78
N ASN A 99 0.59 -1.51 -3.10
CA ASN A 99 -0.54 -1.04 -2.30
C ASN A 99 -1.74 -0.71 -3.18
N LEU A 100 -2.94 -1.17 -2.79
CA LEU A 100 -4.19 -0.70 -3.39
C LEU A 100 -4.51 0.72 -2.94
N GLY A 101 -5.13 1.50 -3.81
CA GLY A 101 -5.45 2.90 -3.57
C GLY A 101 -4.18 3.74 -3.46
N ASP A 102 -3.99 4.36 -2.30
CA ASP A 102 -2.80 5.13 -1.95
C ASP A 102 -2.13 4.55 -0.69
N ALA A 103 -0.80 4.41 -0.74
CA ALA A 103 0.02 3.85 0.32
C ALA A 103 -0.01 4.65 1.64
N SER A 104 -0.48 5.90 1.64
CA SER A 104 -0.63 6.73 2.84
C SER A 104 -2.00 6.61 3.51
N LEU A 105 -2.96 5.88 2.93
CA LEU A 105 -4.32 5.75 3.47
C LEU A 105 -4.67 4.30 3.77
N TYR A 106 -4.89 3.99 5.06
CA TYR A 106 -5.29 2.66 5.57
C TYR A 106 -4.46 1.49 5.04
N SER A 107 -3.19 1.74 4.72
CA SER A 107 -2.31 0.71 4.16
C SER A 107 -1.49 -0.01 5.22
N SER A 108 -1.39 -1.34 5.08
CA SER A 108 -0.47 -2.18 5.85
C SER A 108 1.01 -1.86 5.62
N TYR A 109 1.35 -1.22 4.50
CA TYR A 109 2.71 -0.75 4.22
C TYR A 109 3.21 0.25 5.28
N SER A 110 2.34 1.08 5.84
CA SER A 110 2.73 2.09 6.84
C SER A 110 3.48 1.49 8.03
N TYR A 111 3.03 0.33 8.51
CA TYR A 111 3.68 -0.39 9.61
C TYR A 111 5.04 -0.94 9.22
N LEU A 112 5.16 -1.54 8.03
CA LEU A 112 6.43 -2.07 7.50
C LEU A 112 7.44 -0.94 7.28
N CYS A 113 6.99 0.16 6.68
CA CYS A 113 7.80 1.35 6.44
C CYS A 113 8.37 1.89 7.75
N ARG A 114 7.53 2.05 8.78
CA ARG A 114 7.98 2.48 10.12
C ARG A 114 9.04 1.55 10.69
N ILE A 115 8.79 0.24 10.72
CA ILE A 115 9.75 -0.75 11.26
C ILE A 115 11.09 -0.67 10.52
N LEU A 116 11.08 -0.55 9.20
CA LEU A 116 12.30 -0.51 8.40
C LEU A 116 13.04 0.84 8.52
N LEU A 117 12.33 1.96 8.62
CA LEU A 117 12.92 3.26 8.92
C LEU A 117 13.59 3.26 10.30
N ASP A 118 12.92 2.71 11.32
CA ASP A 118 13.46 2.59 12.68
C ASP A 118 14.74 1.72 12.73
N ARG A 119 14.87 0.76 11.80
CA ARG A 119 16.05 -0.08 11.61
C ARG A 119 17.14 0.57 10.74
N GLY A 120 16.94 1.81 10.28
CA GLY A 120 17.92 2.59 9.52
C GLY A 120 17.95 2.33 8.00
N TYR A 121 16.90 1.72 7.44
CA TYR A 121 16.75 1.63 5.98
C TYR A 121 16.15 2.91 5.40
N ASN A 122 16.40 3.17 4.12
CA ASN A 122 15.78 4.29 3.40
C ASN A 122 14.47 3.85 2.75
N ALA A 123 13.47 4.73 2.78
CA ALA A 123 12.19 4.51 2.13
C ALA A 123 11.75 5.68 1.25
N GLU A 124 10.95 5.41 0.22
CA GLU A 124 10.21 6.39 -0.56
C GLU A 124 8.79 5.90 -0.82
N THR A 125 7.80 6.77 -0.62
CA THR A 125 6.39 6.45 -0.89
C THR A 125 5.96 7.13 -2.18
N ILE A 126 5.40 6.35 -3.10
CA ILE A 126 4.86 6.80 -4.38
C ILE A 126 3.33 6.83 -4.25
N PRO A 127 2.70 8.02 -4.36
CA PRO A 127 1.26 8.16 -4.20
C PRO A 127 0.50 7.56 -5.40
N GLY A 128 -0.80 7.34 -5.20
CA GLY A 128 -1.72 6.81 -6.19
C GLY A 128 -3.14 7.34 -6.01
N VAL A 129 -4.03 6.91 -6.91
CA VAL A 129 -5.44 7.30 -6.87
C VAL A 129 -6.14 6.54 -5.75
N THR A 130 -6.76 7.26 -4.81
CA THR A 130 -7.50 6.66 -3.69
C THR A 130 -8.87 6.16 -4.13
N SER A 131 -9.38 5.12 -3.46
CA SER A 131 -10.65 4.47 -3.82
C SER A 131 -11.84 5.43 -3.78
N PHE A 132 -11.94 6.30 -2.76
CA PHE A 132 -13.05 7.25 -2.66
C PHE A 132 -13.01 8.34 -3.73
N CYS A 133 -11.82 8.81 -4.15
CA CYS A 133 -11.70 9.74 -5.26
C CYS A 133 -12.11 9.08 -6.58
N ALA A 134 -11.72 7.81 -6.79
CA ALA A 134 -12.16 7.04 -7.95
C ALA A 134 -13.68 6.83 -7.98
N CYS A 135 -14.29 6.47 -6.84
CA CYS A 135 -15.75 6.36 -6.73
C CYS A 135 -16.45 7.70 -7.05
N ALA A 136 -15.92 8.81 -6.56
CA ALA A 136 -16.47 10.14 -6.81
C ALA A 136 -16.39 10.52 -8.30
N ALA A 137 -15.29 10.17 -8.97
CA ALA A 137 -15.11 10.39 -10.40
C ALA A 137 -16.10 9.56 -11.24
N VAL A 138 -16.36 8.30 -10.88
CA VAL A 138 -17.35 7.45 -11.57
C VAL A 138 -18.75 8.08 -11.58
N VAL A 139 -19.14 8.75 -10.49
CA VAL A 139 -20.44 9.44 -10.39
C VAL A 139 -20.38 10.93 -10.72
N ASN A 140 -19.25 11.42 -11.24
CA ASN A 140 -19.00 12.83 -11.58
C ASN A 140 -19.38 13.82 -10.46
N ARG A 141 -19.00 13.51 -9.21
CA ARG A 141 -19.34 14.33 -8.04
C ARG A 141 -18.09 14.76 -7.28
N SER A 142 -18.02 16.03 -6.89
CA SER A 142 -17.00 16.49 -5.94
C SER A 142 -17.31 15.98 -4.53
N LEU A 143 -16.30 15.48 -3.82
CA LEU A 143 -16.41 15.04 -2.42
C LEU A 143 -16.49 16.21 -1.43
N THR A 144 -15.98 17.37 -1.81
CA THR A 144 -15.87 18.56 -0.96
C THR A 144 -16.15 19.83 -1.77
N SER A 145 -16.31 20.95 -1.08
CA SER A 145 -16.38 22.30 -1.65
C SER A 145 -15.59 23.24 -0.73
N MET A 146 -15.41 24.51 -1.13
CA MET A 146 -14.49 25.46 -0.49
C MET A 146 -14.51 25.46 1.06
N ASN A 147 -15.69 25.36 1.68
CA ASN A 147 -15.85 25.38 3.14
C ASN A 147 -16.47 24.09 3.71
N MET A 148 -16.49 23.00 2.92
CA MET A 148 -17.09 21.74 3.33
C MET A 148 -15.98 20.74 3.68
N PRO A 149 -15.76 20.39 4.95
CA PRO A 149 -14.71 19.43 5.30
C PRO A 149 -15.02 18.06 4.68
N LEU A 150 -13.97 17.26 4.45
CA LEU A 150 -14.05 15.87 4.02
C LEU A 150 -13.55 14.97 5.16
N HIS A 151 -14.40 14.07 5.63
CA HIS A 151 -14.07 13.14 6.71
C HIS A 151 -13.77 11.75 6.16
N ILE A 152 -12.54 11.27 6.36
CA ILE A 152 -12.14 9.93 5.94
C ILE A 152 -12.14 9.01 7.16
N LEU A 153 -13.20 8.24 7.34
CA LEU A 153 -13.46 7.46 8.56
C LEU A 153 -13.40 5.95 8.30
N PRO A 154 -12.72 5.14 9.15
CA PRO A 154 -12.74 3.70 9.02
C PRO A 154 -14.00 3.13 9.68
N ALA A 155 -14.66 2.17 9.02
CA ALA A 155 -15.89 1.56 9.53
C ALA A 155 -15.72 0.84 10.88
N SER A 156 -14.48 0.49 11.27
CA SER A 156 -14.18 -0.18 12.54
C SER A 156 -14.00 0.77 13.73
N MET A 157 -14.25 2.07 13.58
CA MET A 157 -14.10 3.03 14.67
C MET A 157 -15.15 2.84 15.78
N PRO A 158 -14.81 3.04 17.07
CA PRO A 158 -15.72 2.76 18.19
C PRO A 158 -17.03 3.55 18.21
N ASP A 159 -17.02 4.82 17.77
CA ASP A 159 -18.21 5.69 17.76
C ASP A 159 -18.48 6.24 16.35
N LEU A 160 -18.81 5.31 15.44
CA LEU A 160 -19.12 5.65 14.05
C LEU A 160 -20.37 6.55 13.95
N SER A 161 -21.35 6.40 14.84
CA SER A 161 -22.58 7.19 14.82
C SER A 161 -22.31 8.67 15.05
N ALA A 162 -21.52 9.02 16.08
CA ALA A 162 -21.13 10.40 16.31
C ALA A 162 -20.26 10.95 15.16
N ALA A 163 -19.38 10.13 14.60
CA ALA A 163 -18.53 10.54 13.49
C ALA A 163 -19.30 10.82 12.19
N LEU A 164 -20.37 10.06 11.92
CA LEU A 164 -21.27 10.30 10.78
C LEU A 164 -22.15 11.56 10.97
N ALA A 165 -22.26 12.08 12.20
CA ALA A 165 -22.96 13.33 12.47
C ALA A 165 -22.09 14.58 12.22
N LEU A 166 -20.80 14.42 11.89
CA LEU A 166 -19.93 15.54 11.55
C LEU A 166 -20.46 16.26 10.29
N PRO A 167 -20.48 17.60 10.28
CA PRO A 167 -20.88 18.34 9.09
C PRO A 167 -19.83 18.14 8.00
N GLY A 168 -20.25 18.02 6.74
CA GLY A 168 -19.34 17.87 5.60
C GLY A 168 -19.68 16.69 4.68
N GLY A 169 -18.70 16.34 3.86
CA GLY A 169 -18.69 15.12 3.05
C GLY A 169 -17.84 14.02 3.66
#